data_AF-A0A8X6FL08-F1
#
_entry.id   AF-A0A8X6FL08-F1
#
_cell.length_a   1.000
_cell.length_b   1.000
_cell.length_c   1.000
_cell.angle_alpha   90.00
_cell.angle_beta   90.00
_cell.angle_gamma   90.00
#
_symmetry.space_group_name_H-M   'P 1'
#
loop_
_entity.id
_entity.type
_entity.pdbx_description
1 polymer ?
#
loop_
_entity_poly.entity_id
_entity_poly.type
_entity_poly.pdbx_seq_one_letter_code
_entity_poly.pdbx_strand_id
1 'polypeptide(L)'
;MSPLPTTLTEFFTLCRNDTFARALLYSEVPTYFTWNTSTRKFQRRKQGRAVQGNLNLYSTDALGRLYTVHPNNSECFYVRLLLINVRGPTSFQELKTVNGHVCATFREAC
;
A
#
# COMPACT_ATOMS: atom_id res chain seq x y z
N MET A 1 -7.31 21.10 -10.65
CA MET A 1 -6.02 20.69 -10.06
C MET A 1 -6.19 19.28 -9.52
N SER A 2 -5.36 18.33 -9.94
CA SER A 2 -5.38 16.99 -9.35
C SER A 2 -4.86 17.06 -7.91
N PRO A 3 -5.46 16.34 -6.94
CA PRO A 3 -4.98 16.35 -5.56
C PRO A 3 -3.53 15.84 -5.50
N LEU A 4 -2.79 16.34 -4.52
CA LEU A 4 -1.40 15.95 -4.30
C LEU A 4 -1.31 14.46 -3.94
N PRO A 5 -0.27 13.73 -4.38
CA PRO A 5 -0.09 12.33 -4.02
C PRO A 5 0.00 12.14 -2.51
N THR A 6 -0.90 11.31 -1.99
CA THR A 6 -0.84 10.76 -0.63
C THR A 6 0.00 9.48 -0.64
N THR A 7 0.40 9.02 0.55
CA THR A 7 1.08 7.72 0.70
C THR A 7 0.23 6.56 0.18
N LEU A 8 -1.09 6.60 0.35
CA LEU A 8 -1.99 5.56 -0.18
C LEU A 8 -2.05 5.58 -1.71
N THR A 9 -2.28 6.75 -2.32
CA THR A 9 -2.33 6.84 -3.79
C THR A 9 -0.98 6.52 -4.42
N GLU A 10 0.12 6.83 -3.74
CA GLU A 10 1.46 6.49 -4.22
C GLU A 10 1.79 5.02 -3.99
N PHE A 11 1.21 4.35 -3.00
CA PHE A 11 1.30 2.90 -2.89
C PHE A 11 0.69 2.19 -4.11
N PHE A 12 -0.44 2.67 -4.61
CA PHE A 12 -1.01 2.16 -5.86
C PHE A 12 -0.07 2.36 -7.05
N THR A 13 0.54 3.54 -7.16
CA THR A 13 1.58 3.81 -8.18
C THR A 13 2.79 2.91 -8.00
N LEU A 14 3.24 2.66 -6.78
CA LEU A 14 4.32 1.75 -6.47
C LEU A 14 3.99 0.33 -6.93
N CYS A 15 2.79 -0.17 -6.62
CA CYS A 15 2.34 -1.50 -7.05
C CYS A 15 2.22 -1.63 -8.57
N ARG A 16 1.91 -0.55 -9.31
CA ARG A 16 1.93 -0.57 -10.78
C ARG A 16 3.33 -0.77 -11.36
N ASN A 17 4.32 -0.19 -10.71
CA ASN A 17 5.66 -0.03 -11.28
C ASN A 17 6.71 -0.98 -10.70
N ASP A 18 6.45 -1.59 -9.54
CA ASP A 18 7.38 -2.47 -8.84
C ASP A 18 6.71 -3.83 -8.54
N THR A 19 7.20 -4.88 -9.19
CA THR A 19 6.68 -6.25 -9.03
C THR A 19 6.85 -6.79 -7.61
N PHE A 20 7.89 -6.37 -6.89
CA PHE A 20 8.07 -6.75 -5.50
C PHE A 20 6.99 -6.09 -4.62
N ALA A 21 6.67 -4.82 -4.88
CA ALA A 21 5.63 -4.12 -4.14
C ALA A 21 4.23 -4.74 -4.32
N ARG A 22 3.97 -5.39 -5.48
CA ARG A 22 2.70 -6.13 -5.70
C ARG A 22 2.52 -7.32 -4.76
N ALA A 23 3.58 -7.83 -4.15
CA ALA A 23 3.51 -8.90 -3.17
C ALA A 23 3.25 -8.41 -1.74
N LEU A 24 3.21 -7.09 -1.51
CA LEU A 24 3.11 -6.51 -0.18
C LEU A 24 1.69 -6.05 0.16
N LEU A 25 1.35 -6.18 1.44
CA LEU A 25 0.30 -5.41 2.09
C LEU A 25 0.79 -3.97 2.32
N TYR A 26 -0.14 -3.03 2.47
CA TYR A 26 0.21 -1.64 2.75
C TYR A 26 1.02 -1.48 4.04
N SER A 27 0.72 -2.28 5.07
CA SER A 27 1.43 -2.29 6.36
C SER A 27 2.86 -2.82 6.26
N GLU A 28 3.18 -3.61 5.23
CA GLU A 28 4.51 -4.20 5.01
C GLU A 28 5.43 -3.25 4.23
N VAL A 29 4.87 -2.29 3.49
CA VAL A 29 5.65 -1.35 2.65
C VAL A 29 6.80 -0.68 3.41
N PRO A 30 6.63 -0.16 4.64
CA PRO A 30 7.72 0.51 5.35
C PRO A 30 8.91 -0.40 5.70
N THR A 31 8.72 -1.72 5.69
CA THR A 31 9.79 -2.70 5.86
C THR A 31 10.84 -2.57 4.75
N TYR A 32 10.39 -2.30 3.52
CA TYR A 32 11.19 -2.40 2.29
C TYR A 32 11.36 -1.06 1.54
N PHE A 33 10.43 -0.13 1.76
CA PHE A 33 10.40 1.17 1.12
C PHE A 33 10.37 2.28 2.17
N THR A 34 10.91 3.44 1.81
CA THR A 34 10.83 4.66 2.61
C THR A 34 10.11 5.76 1.85
N TRP A 35 9.37 6.61 2.56
CA TRP A 35 8.70 7.75 1.96
C TRP A 35 9.67 8.92 1.80
N ASN A 36 9.82 9.42 0.58
CA ASN A 36 10.55 10.65 0.31
C ASN A 36 9.55 11.81 0.30
N THR A 37 9.61 12.67 1.31
CA THR A 37 8.67 13.79 1.49
C THR A 37 8.78 14.87 0.40
N SER A 38 9.98 15.11 -0.12
CA SER A 38 10.24 16.10 -1.17
C SER A 38 9.65 15.67 -2.51
N THR A 39 9.85 14.41 -2.90
CA THR A 39 9.33 13.89 -4.18
C THR A 39 7.94 13.29 -4.07
N ARG A 40 7.47 13.03 -2.84
CA ARG A 40 6.23 12.31 -2.52
C ARG A 40 6.15 10.94 -3.19
N LYS A 41 7.26 10.21 -3.11
CA LYS A 41 7.40 8.86 -3.69
C LYS A 41 7.95 7.88 -2.68
N PHE A 42 7.56 6.62 -2.83
CA PHE A 42 8.26 5.52 -2.18
C PHE A 42 9.57 5.23 -2.89
N GLN A 43 10.62 5.01 -2.11
CA GLN A 43 11.94 4.62 -2.59
C GLN A 43 12.35 3.31 -1.92
N ARG A 44 12.93 2.39 -2.69
CA ARG A 44 13.52 1.15 -2.13
C ARG A 44 14.54 1.53 -1.06
N ARG A 45 14.49 0.84 0.08
CA ARG A 45 15.50 1.00 1.13
C ARG A 45 16.85 0.54 0.62
N LYS A 46 17.89 1.26 1.02
CA LYS A 46 19.30 1.01 0.64
C LYS A 46 20.15 0.49 1.80
N GLN A 47 19.53 0.27 2.97
CA GLN A 47 20.18 -0.15 4.21
C GLN A 47 19.26 -1.11 4.96
N GLY A 48 19.87 -2.01 5.73
CA GLY A 48 19.17 -3.06 6.48
C GLY A 48 19.66 -4.45 6.06
N ARG A 49 18.79 -5.46 6.19
CA ARG A 49 19.06 -6.85 5.79
C ARG A 49 18.78 -7.00 4.30
N ALA A 50 19.72 -7.53 3.53
CA ALA A 50 19.53 -7.74 2.10
C ALA A 50 18.36 -8.71 1.86
N VAL A 51 17.45 -8.35 0.96
CA VAL A 51 16.32 -9.20 0.57
C VAL A 51 16.80 -10.17 -0.51
N GLN A 52 16.84 -11.46 -0.19
CA GLN A 52 17.27 -12.49 -1.14
C GLN A 52 16.44 -12.43 -2.44
N GLY A 53 17.12 -12.62 -3.58
CA GLY A 53 16.49 -12.56 -4.90
C GLY A 53 16.11 -11.15 -5.39
N ASN A 54 16.34 -10.09 -4.61
CA ASN A 54 16.03 -8.72 -5.00
C ASN A 54 17.27 -7.83 -4.95
N LEU A 55 17.83 -7.51 -6.11
CA LEU A 55 19.01 -6.66 -6.21
C LEU A 55 18.70 -5.25 -5.67
N ASN A 56 19.61 -4.74 -4.81
CA ASN A 56 19.53 -3.42 -4.20
C ASN A 56 18.25 -3.18 -3.37
N LEU A 57 17.66 -4.24 -2.79
CA LEU A 57 16.54 -4.13 -1.87
C LEU A 57 16.93 -4.64 -0.49
N TYR A 58 16.57 -3.86 0.52
CA TYR A 58 16.88 -4.15 1.91
C TYR A 58 15.62 -4.06 2.76
N SER A 59 15.54 -4.88 3.81
CA SER A 59 14.48 -4.88 4.80
C SER A 59 14.96 -4.36 6.15
N THR A 60 14.05 -3.77 6.91
CA THR A 60 14.27 -3.28 8.29
C THR A 60 13.11 -3.74 9.16
N ASP A 61 13.20 -3.59 10.48
CA ASP A 61 12.10 -3.92 11.40
C ASP A 61 10.99 -2.86 11.43
N ALA A 62 10.96 -1.95 10.45
CA ALA A 62 9.96 -0.90 10.36
C ALA A 62 8.58 -1.46 9.98
N LEU A 63 7.62 -1.36 10.90
CA LEU A 63 6.23 -1.75 10.67
C LEU A 63 5.36 -0.54 10.32
N GLY A 64 4.55 -0.65 9.27
CA GLY A 64 3.59 0.38 8.90
C GLY A 64 2.43 0.47 9.89
N ARG A 65 2.33 1.59 10.59
CA ARG A 65 1.16 1.89 11.43
C ARG A 65 0.07 2.51 10.57
N LEU A 66 -1.01 1.77 10.34
CA LEU A 66 -2.26 2.32 9.83
C LEU A 66 -3.02 2.99 10.98
N TYR A 67 -3.34 4.26 10.81
CA TYR A 67 -4.11 5.04 11.79
C TYR A 67 -5.38 4.33 12.21
N THR A 68 -5.75 4.47 13.48
CA THR A 68 -7.06 4.05 13.98
C THR A 68 -8.12 4.91 13.31
N VAL A 69 -9.02 4.27 12.56
CA VAL A 69 -10.17 4.93 11.95
C VAL A 69 -11.39 4.63 12.80
N HIS A 70 -12.09 5.67 13.24
CA HIS A 70 -13.34 5.50 13.99
C HIS A 70 -14.42 4.86 13.09
N PRO A 71 -15.22 3.90 13.57
CA PRO A 71 -16.24 3.22 12.77
C PRO A 71 -17.24 4.14 12.07
N ASN A 72 -17.52 5.32 12.65
CA ASN A 72 -18.40 6.34 12.04
C ASN A 72 -17.86 6.90 10.71
N ASN A 73 -16.55 6.76 10.42
CA ASN A 73 -16.00 7.01 9.10
C ASN A 73 -15.95 5.69 8.32
N SER A 74 -17.15 5.25 7.91
CA SER A 74 -17.37 3.91 7.37
C SER A 74 -16.50 3.60 6.17
N GLU A 75 -16.39 4.51 5.20
CA GLU A 75 -15.55 4.30 4.02
C GLU A 75 -14.07 4.12 4.38
N CYS A 76 -13.49 5.02 5.18
CA CYS A 76 -12.10 4.90 5.58
C CYS A 76 -11.85 3.64 6.43
N PHE A 77 -12.84 3.20 7.22
CA PHE A 77 -12.74 1.98 8.01
C PHE A 77 -12.58 0.75 7.11
N TYR A 78 -13.42 0.60 6.07
CA TYR A 78 -13.32 -0.54 5.16
C TYR A 78 -12.11 -0.44 4.23
N VAL A 79 -11.71 0.75 3.78
CA VAL A 79 -10.44 0.93 3.05
C VAL A 79 -9.27 0.45 3.89
N ARG A 80 -9.21 0.82 5.17
CA ARG A 80 -8.18 0.34 6.10
C ARG A 80 -8.19 -1.18 6.24
N LEU A 81 -9.38 -1.79 6.35
CA LEU A 81 -9.53 -3.24 6.46
C LEU A 81 -9.04 -3.96 5.19
N LEU A 82 -9.33 -3.42 4.01
CA LEU A 82 -8.82 -3.98 2.76
C LEU A 82 -7.32 -3.81 2.65
N LEU A 83 -6.74 -2.67 3.02
CA LEU A 83 -5.30 -2.43 2.93
C LEU A 83 -4.42 -3.35 3.80
N ILE A 84 -5.01 -3.95 4.84
CA ILE A 84 -4.32 -4.97 5.66
C ILE A 84 -4.52 -6.40 5.16
N ASN A 85 -5.41 -6.63 4.20
CA ASN A 85 -5.74 -7.98 3.69
C ASN A 85 -5.45 -8.16 2.19
N VAL A 86 -5.45 -7.09 1.40
CA VAL A 86 -5.28 -7.09 -0.06
C VAL A 86 -3.84 -6.71 -0.40
N ARG A 87 -3.13 -7.62 -1.08
CA ARG A 87 -1.76 -7.40 -1.55
C ARG A 87 -1.74 -6.67 -2.87
N GLY A 88 -0.84 -5.70 -2.98
CA GLY A 88 -0.48 -5.08 -4.25
C GLY A 88 -1.58 -4.43 -5.09
N PRO A 89 -2.67 -3.86 -4.53
CA PRO A 89 -3.70 -3.22 -5.35
C PRO A 89 -3.10 -2.04 -6.11
N THR A 90 -3.47 -1.88 -7.38
CA THR A 90 -2.94 -0.78 -8.21
C THR A 90 -3.88 0.41 -8.34
N SER A 91 -5.06 0.34 -7.71
CA SER A 91 -6.06 1.40 -7.67
C SER A 91 -7.09 1.13 -6.56
N PHE A 92 -7.93 2.13 -6.27
CA PHE A 92 -9.11 1.92 -5.41
C PHE A 92 -10.11 0.92 -5.99
N GLN A 93 -10.21 0.82 -7.32
CA GLN A 93 -11.08 -0.15 -7.98
C GLN A 93 -10.58 -1.58 -7.76
N GLU A 94 -9.29 -1.81 -7.96
CA GLU A 94 -8.68 -3.11 -7.67
C GLU A 94 -8.74 -3.45 -6.18
N LEU A 95 -8.57 -2.47 -5.29
CA LEU A 95 -8.70 -2.67 -3.85
C LEU A 95 -10.08 -3.25 -3.46
N LYS A 96 -11.14 -2.91 -4.21
CA LYS A 96 -12.50 -3.43 -4.00
C LYS A 96 -12.93 -4.49 -5.01
N THR A 97 -11.98 -5.13 -5.69
CA THR A 97 -12.27 -6.22 -6.63
C THR A 97 -12.10 -7.57 -5.93
N VAL A 98 -13.16 -8.37 -5.90
CA VAL A 98 -13.17 -9.72 -5.31
C VAL A 98 -13.48 -10.73 -6.40
N ASN A 99 -12.62 -11.74 -6.58
CA ASN A 99 -12.78 -12.78 -7.61
C ASN A 99 -13.09 -12.21 -9.01
N GLY A 100 -12.40 -11.13 -9.40
CA GLY A 100 -12.57 -10.46 -10.69
C GLY A 100 -13.79 -9.54 -10.80
N HIS A 101 -14.63 -9.43 -9.76
CA HIS A 101 -15.80 -8.57 -9.74
C HIS A 101 -15.56 -7.31 -8.91
N VAL A 102 -15.81 -6.15 -9.49
CA VAL A 102 -15.69 -4.86 -8.79
C VAL A 102 -16.93 -4.65 -7.91
N CYS A 103 -16.75 -4.60 -6.59
CA CYS A 103 -17.83 -4.30 -5.65
C CYS A 103 -18.26 -2.83 -5.75
N ALA A 104 -19.51 -2.54 -5.39
CA ALA A 104 -20.04 -1.18 -5.36
C ALA A 104 -19.34 -0.37 -4.25
N THR A 105 -19.15 -0.98 -3.09
CA THR A 105 -18.56 -0.33 -1.90
C THR A 105 -17.36 -1.09 -1.37
N PHE A 106 -16.48 -0.41 -0.61
CA PHE A 106 -15.39 -1.09 0.11
C PHE A 106 -15.90 -2.05 1.19
N ARG A 107 -17.08 -1.79 1.75
CA ARG A 107 -17.73 -2.67 2.73
C ARG A 107 -18.10 -4.02 2.13
N GLU A 108 -18.65 -4.01 0.93
CA GLU A 108 -19.04 -5.22 0.19
C GLU A 108 -17.83 -6.07 -0.22
N ALA A 109 -16.67 -5.43 -0.42
CA ALA A 109 -15.43 -6.12 -0.76
C ALA A 109 -14.71 -6.76 0.44
N CYS A 110 -15.13 -6.45 1.67
CA CYS A 110 -14.58 -7.04 2.90
C CYS A 110 -15.33 -8.32 3.27
#